data_AF-A0A2N5MHS0-F1
#
_entry.id   AF-A0A2N5MHS0-F1
#
_cell.length_a   1.000
_cell.length_b   1.000
_cell.length_c   1.000
_cell.angle_alpha   90.00
_cell.angle_beta   90.00
_cell.angle_gamma   90.00
#
_symmetry.space_group_name_H-M   'P 1'
#
loop_
_entity.id
_entity.type
_entity.pdbx_description
1 polymer ?
#
loop_
_entity_poly.entity_id
_entity_poly.type
_entity_poly.pdbx_seq_one_letter_code
_entity_poly.pdbx_strand_id
1 'polypeptide(L)'
;MGIYQKICYSVEDIFVKVLSRKQNPNEVKHKVATYRTSKEELKVKKKYEQHEKVKENQRITTKKQAQEKQEVLEILSQVVDLDSFNYSRYEFNEVKRNQQYFKLLSETIFESGEKGLTFIRCEYDKTKKQELKGYLIATSKRALFLDLGLRNLQKFRYQTIKDVTWFQDGTFEKGLYIQYGGRQLEFDEIFDTEQMKRIGNLIKKKACERSA
;
A
#
# COMPACT_ATOMS: atom_id res chain seq x y z
N MET A 1 -18.73 -34.88 -15.82
CA MET A 1 -18.78 -35.72 -14.59
C MET A 1 -19.55 -37.04 -14.81
N GLY A 2 -19.48 -37.70 -15.97
CA GLY A 2 -20.51 -38.69 -16.35
C GLY A 2 -20.17 -40.18 -16.17
N ILE A 3 -18.89 -40.56 -16.06
CA ILE A 3 -18.48 -41.98 -16.16
C ILE A 3 -18.17 -42.55 -14.76
N TYR A 4 -17.36 -41.86 -13.97
CA TYR A 4 -17.01 -42.30 -12.60
C TYR A 4 -18.21 -42.43 -11.67
N GLN A 5 -19.15 -41.48 -11.74
CA GLN A 5 -20.36 -41.52 -10.89
C GLN A 5 -21.27 -42.71 -11.26
N LYS A 6 -21.35 -43.06 -12.55
CA LYS A 6 -22.07 -44.25 -13.02
C LYS A 6 -21.42 -45.53 -12.52
N ILE A 7 -20.09 -45.63 -12.58
CA ILE A 7 -19.36 -46.80 -12.06
C ILE A 7 -19.57 -46.94 -10.54
N CYS A 8 -19.47 -45.86 -9.76
CA CYS A 8 -19.72 -45.89 -8.32
C CYS A 8 -21.15 -46.32 -7.97
N TYR A 9 -22.16 -45.84 -8.71
CA TYR A 9 -23.55 -46.26 -8.48
C TYR A 9 -23.79 -47.72 -8.83
N SER A 10 -23.17 -48.24 -9.90
CA SER A 10 -23.24 -49.66 -10.24
C SER A 10 -22.65 -50.54 -9.13
N VAL A 11 -21.54 -50.13 -8.52
CA VAL A 11 -20.94 -50.86 -7.39
C VAL A 11 -21.82 -50.75 -6.14
N GLU A 12 -22.31 -49.55 -5.79
CA GLU A 12 -23.27 -49.36 -4.68
C GLU A 12 -24.51 -50.25 -4.84
N ASP A 13 -25.06 -50.37 -6.05
CA ASP A 13 -26.26 -51.18 -6.32
C ASP A 13 -26.02 -52.69 -6.11
N ILE A 14 -24.81 -53.18 -6.39
CA ILE A 14 -24.43 -54.57 -6.09
C ILE A 14 -24.39 -54.80 -4.57
N PHE A 15 -23.78 -53.89 -3.82
CA PHE A 15 -23.72 -53.98 -2.36
C PHE A 15 -25.11 -53.88 -1.71
N VAL A 16 -25.94 -52.93 -2.16
CA VAL A 16 -27.32 -52.79 -1.65
C VAL A 16 -28.11 -54.07 -1.91
N LYS A 17 -28.00 -54.67 -3.11
CA LYS A 17 -28.68 -55.91 -3.47
C LYS A 17 -28.25 -57.11 -2.61
N VAL A 18 -26.97 -57.19 -2.23
CA VAL A 18 -26.44 -58.24 -1.34
C VAL A 18 -26.94 -58.05 0.10
N LEU A 19 -26.95 -56.81 0.60
CA LEU A 19 -27.32 -56.50 1.99
C LEU A 19 -28.84 -56.49 2.23
N SER A 20 -29.65 -56.14 1.22
CA SER A 20 -31.10 -56.02 1.35
C SER A 20 -31.87 -57.27 0.94
N ARG A 21 -31.21 -58.42 0.81
CA ARG A 21 -31.76 -59.68 0.25
C ARG A 21 -33.03 -60.22 0.95
N LYS A 22 -33.30 -59.77 2.19
CA LYS A 22 -34.46 -60.15 3.01
C LYS A 22 -35.51 -59.03 3.18
N GLN A 23 -35.32 -57.86 2.57
CA GLN A 23 -36.20 -56.71 2.70
C GLN A 23 -37.10 -56.50 1.47
N ASN A 24 -38.20 -55.77 1.64
CA ASN A 24 -39.12 -55.44 0.55
C ASN A 24 -38.40 -54.64 -0.56
N PRO A 25 -38.34 -55.16 -1.80
CA PRO A 25 -37.56 -54.55 -2.87
C PRO A 25 -38.07 -53.16 -3.28
N ASN A 26 -39.37 -52.90 -3.11
CA ASN A 26 -39.96 -51.59 -3.41
C ASN A 26 -39.56 -50.51 -2.38
N GLU A 27 -39.48 -50.86 -1.10
CA GLU A 27 -39.02 -49.94 -0.05
C GLU A 27 -37.53 -49.60 -0.18
N VAL A 28 -36.71 -50.59 -0.52
CA VAL A 28 -35.26 -50.40 -0.73
C VAL A 28 -35.00 -49.46 -1.91
N LYS A 29 -35.70 -49.65 -3.03
CA LYS A 29 -35.62 -48.75 -4.19
C LYS A 29 -36.00 -47.32 -3.83
N HIS A 30 -37.08 -47.13 -3.07
CA HIS A 30 -37.50 -45.82 -2.62
C HIS A 30 -36.43 -45.16 -1.73
N LYS A 31 -35.90 -45.88 -0.73
CA LYS A 31 -34.85 -45.37 0.18
C LYS A 31 -33.56 -44.97 -0.56
N VAL A 32 -33.12 -45.78 -1.52
CA VAL A 32 -31.92 -45.47 -2.32
C VAL A 32 -32.15 -44.25 -3.20
N ALA A 33 -33.33 -44.12 -3.83
CA ALA A 33 -33.68 -42.95 -4.61
C ALA A 33 -33.68 -41.68 -3.74
N THR A 34 -34.36 -41.71 -2.57
CA THR A 34 -34.38 -40.58 -1.64
C THR A 34 -32.98 -40.21 -1.12
N TYR A 35 -32.13 -41.21 -0.83
CA TYR A 35 -30.76 -40.97 -0.40
C TYR A 35 -29.90 -40.33 -1.51
N ARG A 36 -30.04 -40.76 -2.76
CA ARG A 36 -29.31 -40.18 -3.90
C ARG A 36 -29.74 -38.73 -4.15
N THR A 37 -31.04 -38.46 -4.16
CA THR A 37 -31.57 -37.10 -4.33
C THR A 37 -31.12 -36.17 -3.20
N SER A 38 -31.24 -36.59 -1.94
CA SER A 38 -30.79 -35.78 -0.79
C SER A 38 -29.27 -35.54 -0.80
N LYS A 39 -28.46 -36.51 -1.22
CA LYS A 39 -27.00 -36.35 -1.38
C LYS A 39 -26.64 -35.34 -2.47
N GLU A 40 -27.40 -35.30 -3.57
CA GLU A 40 -27.22 -34.30 -4.63
C GLU A 40 -27.68 -32.91 -4.19
N GLU A 41 -28.83 -32.80 -3.52
CA GLU A 41 -29.31 -31.55 -2.94
C GLU A 41 -28.32 -30.97 -1.92
N LEU A 42 -27.74 -31.80 -1.05
CA LEU A 42 -26.70 -31.38 -0.10
C LEU A 42 -25.43 -30.88 -0.80
N LYS A 43 -25.02 -31.50 -1.91
CA LYS A 43 -23.88 -31.03 -2.71
C LYS A 43 -24.17 -29.67 -3.36
N VAL A 44 -25.38 -29.48 -3.89
CA VAL A 44 -25.80 -28.21 -4.48
C VAL A 44 -25.88 -27.11 -3.42
N LYS A 45 -26.49 -27.39 -2.26
CA LYS A 45 -26.53 -26.48 -1.11
C LYS A 45 -25.13 -26.07 -0.64
N LYS A 46 -24.22 -27.03 -0.44
CA LYS A 46 -22.82 -26.73 -0.07
C LYS A 46 -22.09 -25.88 -1.10
N LYS A 47 -22.26 -26.14 -2.39
CA LYS A 47 -21.68 -25.31 -3.45
C LYS A 47 -22.25 -23.89 -3.43
N TYR A 48 -23.55 -23.75 -3.22
CA TYR A 48 -24.22 -22.46 -3.12
C TYR A 48 -23.71 -21.66 -1.90
N GLU A 49 -23.67 -22.28 -0.71
CA GLU A 49 -23.13 -21.67 0.50
C GLU A 49 -21.65 -21.27 0.36
N GLN A 50 -20.84 -22.10 -0.30
CA GLN A 50 -19.43 -21.79 -0.55
C GLN A 50 -19.27 -20.61 -1.49
N HIS A 51 -20.09 -20.53 -2.54
CA HIS A 51 -20.09 -19.41 -3.48
C HIS A 51 -20.54 -18.10 -2.81
N GLU A 52 -21.57 -18.14 -1.97
CA GLU A 52 -22.02 -16.98 -1.20
C GLU A 52 -20.97 -16.53 -0.18
N LYS A 53 -20.27 -17.46 0.50
CA LYS A 53 -19.13 -17.12 1.37
C LYS A 53 -17.98 -16.46 0.61
N VAL A 54 -17.65 -16.92 -0.60
CA VAL A 54 -16.60 -16.31 -1.43
C VAL A 54 -17.00 -14.90 -1.85
N LYS A 55 -18.23 -14.69 -2.30
CA LYS A 55 -18.75 -13.35 -2.63
C LYS A 55 -18.73 -12.41 -1.43
N GLU A 56 -19.16 -12.89 -0.27
CA GLU A 56 -19.19 -12.07 0.94
C GLU A 56 -17.78 -11.70 1.40
N ASN A 57 -16.84 -12.65 1.39
CA ASN A 57 -15.43 -12.38 1.68
C ASN A 57 -14.82 -11.39 0.68
N GLN A 58 -15.17 -11.47 -0.61
CA GLN A 58 -14.75 -10.49 -1.61
C GLN A 58 -15.30 -9.10 -1.30
N ARG A 59 -16.59 -8.98 -0.94
CA ARG A 59 -17.22 -7.71 -0.55
C ARG A 59 -16.58 -7.11 0.71
N ILE A 60 -16.26 -7.93 1.70
CA ILE A 60 -15.58 -7.48 2.92
C ILE A 60 -14.17 -6.99 2.58
N THR A 61 -13.45 -7.71 1.71
CA THR A 61 -12.09 -7.35 1.32
C THR A 61 -12.05 -6.04 0.53
N THR A 62 -12.97 -5.85 -0.43
CA THR A 62 -13.06 -4.60 -1.21
C THR A 62 -13.45 -3.42 -0.34
N LYS A 63 -14.38 -3.60 0.62
CA LYS A 63 -14.71 -2.57 1.60
C LYS A 63 -13.51 -2.17 2.46
N LYS A 64 -12.76 -3.15 2.98
CA LYS A 64 -11.54 -2.89 3.77
C LYS A 64 -10.47 -2.17 2.97
N GLN A 65 -10.24 -2.57 1.71
CA GLN A 65 -9.28 -1.91 0.83
C GLN A 65 -9.70 -0.47 0.48
N ALA A 66 -11.00 -0.23 0.29
CA ALA A 66 -11.53 1.10 0.06
C ALA A 66 -11.36 2.00 1.29
N GLN A 67 -11.63 1.48 2.48
CA GLN A 67 -11.40 2.18 3.75
C GLN A 67 -9.92 2.51 3.97
N GLU A 68 -9.03 1.52 3.82
CA GLU A 68 -7.58 1.75 3.95
C GLU A 68 -7.08 2.77 2.92
N LYS A 69 -7.57 2.71 1.68
CA LYS A 69 -7.22 3.69 0.65
C LYS A 69 -7.67 5.09 1.06
N GLN A 70 -8.88 5.22 1.60
CA GLN A 70 -9.41 6.50 2.05
C GLN A 70 -8.56 7.09 3.19
N GLU A 71 -8.22 6.29 4.20
CA GLU A 71 -7.36 6.69 5.31
C GLU A 71 -5.97 7.15 4.83
N VAL A 72 -5.37 6.42 3.88
CA VAL A 72 -4.08 6.80 3.30
C VAL A 72 -4.20 8.12 2.53
N LEU A 73 -5.28 8.33 1.78
CA LEU A 73 -5.51 9.59 1.05
C LEU A 73 -5.71 10.78 1.99
N GLU A 74 -6.38 10.58 3.13
CA GLU A 74 -6.52 11.61 4.16
C GLU A 74 -5.17 12.05 4.72
N ILE A 75 -4.30 11.10 5.08
CA ILE A 75 -2.94 11.41 5.55
C ILE A 75 -2.13 12.08 4.43
N LEU A 76 -2.20 11.53 3.21
CA LEU A 76 -1.47 12.02 2.06
C LEU A 76 -1.83 13.48 1.74
N SER A 77 -3.10 13.86 1.89
CA SER A 77 -3.58 15.23 1.65
C SER A 77 -2.94 16.29 2.56
N GLN A 78 -2.39 15.87 3.70
CA GLN A 78 -1.73 16.77 4.65
C GLN A 78 -0.26 16.98 4.28
N VAL A 79 0.37 15.99 3.64
CA VAL A 79 1.82 15.96 3.39
C VAL A 79 2.20 16.16 1.92
N VAL A 80 1.24 16.07 1.01
CA VAL A 80 1.37 16.33 -0.43
C VAL A 80 0.27 17.28 -0.87
N ASP A 81 0.63 18.23 -1.73
CA ASP A 81 -0.33 19.19 -2.28
C ASP A 81 -1.11 18.54 -3.44
N LEU A 82 -2.24 17.93 -3.10
CA LEU A 82 -3.14 17.25 -4.03
C LEU A 82 -3.81 18.19 -5.04
N ASP A 83 -3.94 19.49 -4.70
CA ASP A 83 -4.62 20.48 -5.54
C ASP A 83 -3.71 20.92 -6.68
N SER A 84 -2.44 21.15 -6.38
CA SER A 84 -1.46 21.63 -7.37
C SER A 84 -0.71 20.49 -8.06
N PHE A 85 -0.56 19.34 -7.40
CA PHE A 85 0.22 18.22 -7.89
C PHE A 85 -0.48 16.88 -7.67
N ASN A 86 -0.68 16.10 -8.74
CA ASN A 86 -1.07 14.69 -8.58
C ASN A 86 -0.04 13.96 -7.72
N TYR A 87 -0.48 13.18 -6.74
CA TYR A 87 0.43 12.37 -5.93
C TYR A 87 1.06 11.24 -6.75
N SER A 88 2.30 10.88 -6.46
CA SER A 88 2.99 9.78 -7.12
C SER A 88 2.64 8.44 -6.48
N ARG A 89 2.83 7.35 -7.23
CA ARG A 89 2.71 5.98 -6.69
C ARG A 89 3.68 5.74 -5.53
N TYR A 90 4.85 6.38 -5.58
CA TYR A 90 5.84 6.37 -4.51
C TYR A 90 5.24 6.95 -3.22
N GLU A 91 4.73 8.19 -3.27
CA GLU A 91 4.18 8.89 -2.10
C GLU A 91 3.04 8.09 -1.46
N PHE A 92 2.11 7.58 -2.28
CA PHE A 92 1.01 6.75 -1.78
C PHE A 92 1.50 5.50 -1.06
N ASN A 93 2.46 4.77 -1.65
CA ASN A 93 2.98 3.55 -1.06
C ASN A 93 3.78 3.82 0.23
N GLU A 94 4.54 4.90 0.29
CA GLU A 94 5.31 5.25 1.49
C GLU A 94 4.41 5.70 2.64
N VAL A 95 3.37 6.50 2.37
CA VAL A 95 2.35 6.84 3.39
C VAL A 95 1.62 5.58 3.85
N LYS A 96 1.22 4.71 2.91
CA LYS A 96 0.56 3.44 3.25
C LYS A 96 1.41 2.57 4.18
N ARG A 97 2.72 2.50 3.96
CA ARG A 97 3.65 1.71 4.79
C ARG A 97 3.93 2.34 6.15
N ASN A 98 3.95 3.67 6.23
CA ASN A 98 4.40 4.40 7.41
C ASN A 98 3.33 5.36 7.96
N GLN A 99 2.06 4.94 8.00
CA GLN A 99 0.93 5.82 8.31
C GLN A 99 1.11 6.62 9.61
N GLN A 100 1.54 5.98 10.70
CA GLN A 100 1.72 6.63 11.99
C GLN A 100 2.80 7.73 11.95
N TYR A 101 3.87 7.51 11.19
CA TYR A 101 4.93 8.50 11.00
C TYR A 101 4.37 9.78 10.36
N PHE A 102 3.62 9.62 9.27
CA PHE A 102 3.07 10.77 8.53
C PHE A 102 1.92 11.47 9.29
N LYS A 103 1.14 10.74 10.10
CA LYS A 103 0.17 11.36 11.03
C LYS A 103 0.88 12.25 12.07
N LEU A 104 1.94 11.74 12.70
CA LEU A 104 2.70 12.52 13.68
C LEU A 104 3.42 13.70 13.03
N LEU A 105 3.94 13.53 11.81
CA LEU A 105 4.57 14.59 11.04
C LEU A 105 3.62 15.78 10.85
N SER A 106 2.39 15.53 10.37
CA SER A 106 1.43 16.60 10.12
C SER A 106 0.90 17.25 11.41
N GLU A 107 0.70 16.47 12.47
CA GLU A 107 0.16 16.95 13.75
C GLU A 107 1.17 17.74 14.59
N THR A 108 2.46 17.40 14.53
CA THR A 108 3.47 17.92 15.47
C THR A 108 4.57 18.76 14.84
N ILE A 109 4.91 18.53 13.58
CA ILE A 109 6.09 19.15 12.93
C ILE A 109 5.71 20.33 12.05
N PHE A 110 4.57 20.25 11.36
CA PHE A 110 4.11 21.33 10.49
C PHE A 110 3.59 22.50 11.31
N GLU A 111 3.99 23.72 10.93
CA GLU A 111 3.50 24.94 11.58
C GLU A 111 2.09 25.29 11.10
N SER A 112 1.37 26.13 11.85
CA SER A 112 0.04 26.60 11.46
C SER A 112 0.06 27.22 10.04
N GLY A 113 -0.82 26.73 9.17
CA GLY A 113 -0.90 27.14 7.76
C GLY A 113 0.25 26.65 6.86
N GLU A 114 1.15 25.80 7.37
CA GLU A 114 2.15 25.10 6.57
C GLU A 114 1.49 23.88 5.89
N LYS A 115 1.65 23.78 4.56
CA LYS A 115 1.15 22.64 3.77
C LYS A 115 2.33 21.84 3.25
N GLY A 116 2.28 20.52 3.36
CA GLY A 116 3.23 19.65 2.66
C GLY A 116 2.99 19.70 1.16
N LEU A 117 4.05 19.71 0.37
CA LEU A 117 3.95 19.76 -1.10
C LEU A 117 4.36 18.43 -1.72
N THR A 118 5.48 17.86 -1.26
CA THR A 118 6.01 16.57 -1.70
C THR A 118 7.13 16.13 -0.75
N PHE A 119 7.48 14.84 -0.76
CA PHE A 119 8.55 14.31 0.08
C PHE A 119 9.31 13.18 -0.61
N ILE A 120 10.50 12.87 -0.11
CA ILE A 120 11.26 11.69 -0.52
C ILE A 120 12.03 11.12 0.67
N ARG A 121 12.10 9.80 0.76
CA ARG A 121 12.99 9.11 1.68
C ARG A 121 14.42 9.20 1.16
N CYS A 122 15.34 9.56 2.03
CA CYS A 122 16.76 9.67 1.74
C CYS A 122 17.57 9.45 3.01
N GLU A 123 18.88 9.34 2.83
CA GLU A 123 19.85 9.53 3.88
C GLU A 123 20.37 10.97 3.84
N TYR A 124 20.76 11.51 4.99
CA TYR A 124 21.24 12.88 5.14
C TYR A 124 22.57 12.86 5.87
N ASP A 125 23.63 13.26 5.15
CA ASP A 125 24.94 13.45 5.73
C ASP A 125 24.94 14.77 6.52
N LYS A 126 24.78 14.65 7.85
CA LYS A 126 24.86 15.80 8.76
C LYS A 126 26.32 16.20 9.01
N THR A 127 27.21 15.21 9.08
CA THR A 127 28.66 15.32 9.28
C THR A 127 29.29 14.04 8.75
N LYS A 128 30.57 14.08 8.31
CA LYS A 128 31.35 12.92 7.81
C LYS A 128 31.35 11.63 8.67
N LYS A 129 30.72 11.61 9.84
CA LYS A 129 30.60 10.47 10.76
C LYS A 129 29.14 10.16 11.16
N GLN A 130 28.17 10.94 10.69
CA GLN A 130 26.77 10.82 11.09
C GLN A 130 25.84 10.98 9.89
N GLU A 131 25.47 9.83 9.37
CA GLU A 131 24.41 9.65 8.38
C GLU A 131 23.07 9.42 9.10
N LEU A 132 22.02 10.10 8.64
CA LEU A 132 20.68 9.98 9.21
C LEU A 132 19.69 9.56 8.12
N LYS A 133 19.02 8.42 8.31
CA LYS A 133 17.92 8.00 7.43
C LYS A 133 16.63 8.72 7.82
N GLY A 134 15.93 9.25 6.82
CA GLY A 134 14.73 10.04 7.06
C GLY A 134 14.00 10.46 5.79
N TYR A 135 13.25 11.54 5.90
CA TYR A 135 12.53 12.14 4.79
C TYR A 135 12.95 13.58 4.58
N LEU A 136 13.35 13.91 3.35
CA LEU A 136 13.39 15.27 2.87
C LEU A 136 11.98 15.65 2.41
N ILE A 137 11.43 16.72 2.98
CA ILE A 137 10.04 17.16 2.79
C ILE A 137 10.07 18.62 2.35
N ALA A 138 9.38 18.93 1.26
CA ALA A 138 9.17 20.29 0.81
C ALA A 138 7.78 20.76 1.24
N THR A 139 7.69 21.93 1.88
CA THR A 139 6.43 22.53 2.34
C THR A 139 6.18 23.88 1.67
N SER A 140 5.02 24.49 1.92
CA SER A 140 4.72 25.84 1.44
C SER A 140 5.63 26.93 2.02
N LYS A 141 6.32 26.65 3.14
CA LYS A 141 7.16 27.61 3.86
C LYS A 141 8.67 27.32 3.77
N ARG A 142 9.07 26.05 3.76
CA ARG A 142 10.48 25.63 3.84
C ARG A 142 10.69 24.21 3.32
N ALA A 143 11.95 23.84 3.07
CA ALA A 143 12.33 22.43 3.04
C ALA A 143 12.70 22.00 4.47
N LEU A 144 12.44 20.75 4.81
CA LEU A 144 12.83 20.17 6.10
C LEU A 144 13.29 18.72 5.91
N PHE A 145 14.22 18.30 6.75
CA PHE A 145 14.60 16.90 6.88
C PHE A 145 14.19 16.42 8.26
N LEU A 146 13.57 15.24 8.32
CA LEU A 146 13.19 14.59 9.57
C LEU A 146 13.63 13.14 9.55
N ASP A 147 14.34 12.71 10.57
CA ASP A 147 14.74 11.32 10.71
C ASP A 147 13.54 10.39 10.95
N LEU A 148 13.74 9.09 10.72
CA LEU A 148 12.70 8.07 10.96
C LEU A 148 12.26 8.00 12.43
N GLY A 149 13.09 8.46 13.36
CA GLY A 149 12.81 8.51 14.80
C GLY A 149 12.01 9.74 15.27
N LEU A 150 11.73 10.72 14.39
CA LEU A 150 11.10 12.01 14.74
C LEU A 150 11.88 12.83 15.79
N ARG A 151 13.20 12.62 15.90
CA ARG A 151 14.07 13.27 16.92
C ARG A 151 14.92 14.38 16.31
N ASN A 152 15.35 14.18 15.07
CA ASN A 152 16.28 15.06 14.38
C ASN A 152 15.54 15.82 13.27
N LEU A 153 15.04 17.01 13.63
CA LEU A 153 14.43 17.93 12.68
C LEU A 153 15.45 18.97 12.20
N GLN A 154 15.68 19.04 10.89
CA GLN A 154 16.45 20.10 10.24
C GLN A 154 15.51 20.94 9.37
N LYS A 155 15.62 22.26 9.49
CA LYS A 155 14.77 23.23 8.79
C LYS A 155 15.62 24.08 7.85
N PHE A 156 15.26 24.13 6.58
CA PHE A 156 15.98 24.84 5.53
C PHE A 156 15.09 25.90 4.89
N ARG A 157 15.39 27.18 5.16
CA ARG A 157 14.66 28.31 4.59
C ARG A 157 14.91 28.41 3.10
N TYR A 158 13.85 28.55 2.30
CA TYR A 158 13.96 28.65 0.85
C TYR A 158 14.85 29.82 0.39
N GLN A 159 14.80 30.96 1.08
CA GLN A 159 15.62 32.15 0.76
C GLN A 159 17.13 31.89 0.88
N THR A 160 17.53 30.87 1.65
CA THR A 160 18.94 30.53 1.85
C THR A 160 19.42 29.46 0.88
N ILE A 161 18.50 28.77 0.18
CA ILE A 161 18.83 27.78 -0.83
C ILE A 161 19.20 28.51 -2.12
N LYS A 162 20.43 28.31 -2.59
CA LYS A 162 20.96 28.93 -3.81
C LYS A 162 20.73 28.06 -5.04
N ASP A 163 20.90 26.75 -4.90
CA ASP A 163 20.74 25.81 -5.99
C ASP A 163 20.42 24.40 -5.45
N VAL A 164 19.86 23.57 -6.33
CA VAL A 164 19.62 22.15 -6.12
C VAL A 164 20.08 21.38 -7.36
N THR A 165 20.98 20.42 -7.16
CA THR A 165 21.51 19.54 -8.22
C THR A 165 21.34 18.08 -7.80
N TRP A 166 21.22 17.18 -8.78
CA TRP A 166 21.19 15.75 -8.52
C TRP A 166 22.48 15.10 -8.99
N PHE A 167 22.86 14.00 -8.34
CA PHE A 167 23.99 13.17 -8.72
C PHE A 167 23.56 11.71 -8.76
N GLN A 168 24.39 10.90 -9.42
CA GLN A 168 24.23 9.46 -9.45
C GLN A 168 25.30 8.85 -8.56
N ASP A 169 24.88 8.00 -7.64
CA ASP A 169 25.77 7.29 -6.72
C ASP A 169 25.66 5.80 -7.05
N GLY A 170 26.61 5.26 -7.82
CA GLY A 170 26.49 3.90 -8.34
C GLY A 170 25.35 3.65 -9.34
N THR A 171 24.93 2.39 -9.48
CA THR A 171 24.03 1.96 -10.57
C THR A 171 22.55 2.28 -10.30
N PHE A 172 22.14 2.26 -9.04
CA PHE A 172 20.73 2.42 -8.64
C PHE A 172 20.49 3.52 -7.61
N GLU A 173 21.53 3.93 -6.88
CA GLU A 173 21.44 4.99 -5.90
C GLU A 173 21.69 6.33 -6.59
N LYS A 174 20.97 7.33 -6.09
CA LYS A 174 21.07 8.71 -6.55
C LYS A 174 20.99 9.59 -5.34
N GLY A 175 21.38 10.83 -5.53
CA GLY A 175 21.27 11.82 -4.49
C GLY A 175 20.99 13.21 -5.00
N LEU A 176 20.76 14.10 -4.04
CA LEU A 176 20.49 15.51 -4.21
C LEU A 176 21.51 16.29 -3.38
N TYR A 177 22.13 17.27 -4.02
CA TYR A 177 22.84 18.33 -3.35
C TYR A 177 21.96 19.58 -3.27
N ILE A 178 21.85 20.14 -2.07
CA ILE A 178 21.22 21.45 -1.85
C ILE A 178 22.31 22.42 -1.42
N GLN A 179 22.58 23.44 -2.23
CA GLN A 179 23.49 24.52 -1.87
C GLN A 179 22.78 25.48 -0.91
N TYR A 180 23.05 25.37 0.38
CA TYR A 180 22.42 26.16 1.45
C TYR A 180 23.38 27.22 1.99
N GLY A 181 23.23 28.46 1.53
CA GLY A 181 24.13 29.55 1.90
C GLY A 181 25.57 29.28 1.43
N GLY A 182 26.48 29.08 2.39
CA GLY A 182 27.90 28.79 2.14
C GLY A 182 28.26 27.29 2.19
N ARG A 183 27.30 26.39 2.47
CA ARG A 183 27.55 24.95 2.60
C ARG A 183 26.68 24.14 1.64
N GLN A 184 27.18 22.97 1.27
CA GLN A 184 26.44 21.98 0.49
C GLN A 184 25.83 20.94 1.45
N LEU A 185 24.56 20.62 1.25
CA LEU A 185 23.84 19.57 1.97
C LEU A 185 23.69 18.38 1.04
N GLU A 186 24.02 17.19 1.52
CA GLU A 186 23.99 15.95 0.75
C GLU A 186 22.86 15.06 1.22
N PHE A 187 22.05 14.61 0.27
CA PHE A 187 20.96 13.66 0.49
C PHE A 187 21.09 12.50 -0.50
N ASP A 188 21.33 11.31 0.00
CA ASP A 188 21.69 10.12 -0.77
C ASP A 188 20.74 8.94 -0.48
N GLU A 189 21.11 7.73 -0.92
CA GLU A 189 20.26 6.53 -0.90
C GLU A 189 18.86 6.74 -1.51
N ILE A 190 18.76 7.54 -2.58
CA ILE A 190 17.49 7.82 -3.24
C ILE A 190 17.28 6.85 -4.41
N PHE A 191 16.26 5.99 -4.29
CA PHE A 191 15.94 4.97 -5.30
C PHE A 191 14.90 5.42 -6.34
N ASP A 192 14.00 6.33 -5.98
CA ASP A 192 12.96 6.82 -6.91
C ASP A 192 13.42 8.09 -7.64
N THR A 193 13.87 7.91 -8.88
CA THR A 193 14.45 8.99 -9.69
C THR A 193 13.43 10.08 -10.04
N GLU A 194 12.19 9.71 -10.31
CA GLU A 194 11.16 10.67 -10.73
C GLU A 194 10.71 11.51 -9.54
N GLN A 195 10.55 10.87 -8.37
CA GLN A 195 10.28 11.58 -7.13
C GLN A 195 11.46 12.49 -6.74
N MET A 196 12.71 12.06 -6.95
CA MET A 196 13.91 12.84 -6.67
C MET A 196 13.94 14.14 -7.49
N LYS A 197 13.72 14.02 -8.80
CA LYS A 197 13.63 15.18 -9.68
C LYS A 197 12.47 16.09 -9.28
N ARG A 198 11.32 15.51 -8.95
CA ARG A 198 10.12 16.25 -8.53
C ARG A 198 10.40 17.11 -7.30
N ILE A 199 10.93 16.53 -6.23
CA ILE A 199 11.23 17.28 -5.01
C ILE A 199 12.35 18.30 -5.24
N GLY A 200 13.41 17.93 -5.94
CA GLY A 200 14.53 18.83 -6.23
C GLY A 200 14.10 20.06 -7.04
N ASN A 201 13.34 19.85 -8.11
CA ASN A 201 12.79 20.92 -8.94
C ASN A 201 11.82 21.81 -8.16
N LEU A 202 11.00 21.23 -7.29
CA LEU A 202 10.06 21.99 -6.47
C LEU A 202 10.79 22.89 -5.46
N ILE A 203 11.80 22.35 -4.76
CA ILE A 203 12.62 23.12 -3.82
C ILE A 203 13.32 24.27 -4.57
N LYS A 204 13.92 23.98 -5.74
CA LYS A 204 14.58 24.99 -6.58
C LYS A 204 13.62 26.09 -7.02
N LYS A 205 12.41 25.71 -7.47
CA LYS A 205 11.35 26.66 -7.84
C LYS A 205 10.97 27.56 -6.66
N LYS A 206 10.73 26.98 -5.48
CA LYS A 206 10.37 27.72 -4.26
C LYS A 206 11.48 28.65 -3.76
N ALA A 207 12.73 28.23 -3.90
CA ALA A 207 13.89 29.07 -3.59
C ALA A 207 13.97 30.29 -4.53
N CYS A 208 13.74 30.09 -5.82
CA CYS A 208 13.69 31.16 -6.82
C CYS A 208 12.55 32.15 -6.54
N GLU A 209 11.33 31.66 -6.31
CA GLU A 209 10.13 32.49 -5.99
C GLU A 209 10.30 33.37 -4.75
N ARG A 210 11.16 32.98 -3.80
CA ARG A 210 11.36 33.70 -2.53
C ARG A 210 12.60 34.59 -2.52
N SER A 211 13.44 34.49 -3.55
CA SER A 211 14.65 35.29 -3.71
C SER A 211 14.44 36.45 -4.69
N ALA A 212 13.39 36.39 -5.51
CA ALA A 212 12.87 37.50 -6.31
C ALA A 212 12.02 38.45 -5.45
#